data_AF-D3S6H4-F1
#
_entry.id   AF-D3S6H4-F1
#
_cell.length_a   1.000
_cell.length_b   1.000
_cell.length_c   1.000
_cell.angle_alpha   90.00
_cell.angle_beta   90.00
_cell.angle_gamma   90.00
#
_symmetry.space_group_name_H-M   'P 1'
#
loop_
_entity.id
_entity.type
_entity.pdbx_description
1 polymer ?
#
loop_
_entity_poly.entity_id
_entity_poly.type
_entity_poly.pdbx_seq_one_letter_code
_entity_poly.pdbx_strand_id
1 'polypeptide(L)'
;MYVVNLPYKKLGVECDGKQLILKMKSKDVEDSIKMNFESAALLKILMEQSAVIAEKINKDFKKDKIKVHNIHDVGTVFGVDGRVSVGVLPADENRVASILVGFHKDDRHISVVVKPKKIALLSVMITKIISENLKLD
;
A
#
# COMPACT_ATOMS: atom_id res chain seq x y z
N MET A 1 6.75 -2.19 -15.42
CA MET A 1 6.82 -2.34 -13.95
C MET A 1 7.17 -1.00 -13.32
N TYR A 2 6.30 -0.46 -12.46
CA TYR A 2 6.55 0.76 -11.69
C TYR A 2 6.92 0.40 -10.25
N VAL A 3 8.01 0.96 -9.71
CA VAL A 3 8.59 0.51 -8.43
C VAL A 3 8.83 1.66 -7.47
N VAL A 4 8.44 1.44 -6.23
CA VAL A 4 8.80 2.24 -5.08
C VAL A 4 9.90 1.51 -4.30
N ASN A 5 11.11 2.09 -4.29
CA ASN A 5 12.24 1.54 -3.56
C ASN A 5 12.13 1.86 -2.06
N LEU A 6 12.38 0.86 -1.20
CA LEU A 6 12.44 0.99 0.26
C LEU A 6 13.79 0.43 0.74
N PRO A 7 14.27 0.79 1.95
CA PRO A 7 15.63 0.45 2.39
C PRO A 7 15.99 -1.04 2.25
N TYR A 8 15.04 -1.94 2.47
CA TYR A 8 15.25 -3.40 2.43
C TYR A 8 14.21 -4.15 1.60
N LYS A 9 13.28 -3.43 0.96
CA LYS A 9 12.18 -4.01 0.18
C LYS A 9 11.88 -3.14 -1.05
N LYS A 10 11.19 -3.71 -2.02
CA LYS A 10 10.60 -3.02 -3.17
C LYS A 10 9.12 -3.36 -3.18
N LEU A 11 8.29 -2.35 -3.43
CA LEU A 11 6.87 -2.52 -3.69
C LEU A 11 6.62 -1.94 -5.07
N GLY A 12 5.94 -2.67 -5.94
CA GLY A 12 5.72 -2.24 -7.30
C GLY A 12 4.45 -2.80 -7.90
N VAL A 13 4.08 -2.25 -9.05
CA VAL A 13 2.91 -2.66 -9.82
C VAL A 13 3.29 -2.93 -11.27
N GLU A 14 2.65 -3.92 -11.85
CA GLU A 14 2.67 -4.21 -13.27
C GLU A 14 1.25 -4.55 -13.75
N CYS A 15 1.05 -4.52 -15.06
CA CYS A 15 -0.19 -4.89 -15.70
C CYS A 15 0.07 -6.12 -16.56
N ASP A 16 -0.81 -7.11 -16.48
CA ASP A 16 -0.82 -8.30 -17.31
C ASP A 16 -2.25 -8.52 -17.81
N GLY A 17 -2.49 -8.20 -19.08
CA GLY A 17 -3.85 -8.17 -19.65
C GLY A 17 -4.79 -7.24 -18.86
N LYS A 18 -5.93 -7.79 -18.41
CA LYS A 18 -6.95 -7.07 -17.61
C LYS A 18 -6.70 -7.13 -16.09
N GLN A 19 -5.48 -7.48 -15.68
CA GLN A 19 -5.11 -7.62 -14.27
C GLN A 19 -3.95 -6.72 -13.90
N LEU A 20 -4.05 -6.12 -12.71
CA LEU A 20 -2.92 -5.49 -12.05
C LEU A 20 -2.26 -6.51 -11.12
N ILE A 21 -0.93 -6.53 -11.12
CA ILE A 21 -0.15 -7.40 -10.25
C ILE A 21 0.64 -6.50 -9.30
N LEU A 22 0.31 -6.58 -8.01
CA LEU A 22 1.05 -5.89 -6.95
C LEU A 22 2.15 -6.81 -6.46
N LYS A 23 3.41 -6.39 -6.60
CA LYS A 23 4.61 -7.18 -6.28
C LYS A 23 5.34 -6.60 -5.08
N MET A 24 5.74 -7.47 -4.16
CA MET A 24 6.63 -7.15 -3.05
C MET A 24 7.87 -8.02 -3.14
N LYS A 25 9.04 -7.39 -3.08
CA LYS A 25 10.34 -8.07 -3.09
C LYS A 25 11.22 -7.60 -1.95
N SER A 26 11.80 -8.53 -1.20
CA SER A 26 12.89 -8.31 -0.24
C SER A 26 14.14 -9.07 -0.71
N LYS A 27 15.19 -9.10 0.11
CA LYS A 27 16.40 -9.89 -0.19
C LYS A 27 16.10 -11.39 -0.34
N ASP A 28 15.20 -11.90 0.50
CA ASP A 28 14.99 -13.34 0.67
C ASP A 28 13.59 -13.80 0.25
N VAL A 29 12.66 -12.88 -0.02
CA VAL A 29 11.25 -13.19 -0.30
C VAL A 29 10.72 -12.32 -1.45
N GLU A 30 10.04 -12.96 -2.40
CA GLU A 30 9.28 -12.29 -3.45
C GLU A 30 7.87 -12.88 -3.50
N ASP A 31 6.86 -12.01 -3.51
CA ASP A 31 5.46 -12.42 -3.62
C ASP A 31 4.65 -11.38 -4.40
N SER A 32 3.48 -11.81 -4.87
CA SER A 32 2.60 -10.99 -5.68
C SER A 32 1.14 -11.34 -5.46
N ILE A 33 0.28 -10.32 -5.47
CA ILE A 33 -1.17 -10.46 -5.52
C ILE A 33 -1.68 -9.94 -6.86
N LYS A 34 -2.46 -10.77 -7.56
CA LYS A 34 -3.17 -10.40 -8.78
C LYS A 34 -4.52 -9.81 -8.43
N MET A 35 -4.96 -8.78 -9.14
CA MET A 35 -6.24 -8.14 -8.90
C MET A 35 -6.86 -7.62 -10.20
N ASN A 36 -8.20 -7.65 -10.29
CA ASN A 36 -8.92 -6.95 -11.35
C ASN A 36 -8.83 -5.42 -11.13
N PHE A 37 -9.22 -4.64 -12.14
CA PHE A 37 -9.11 -3.17 -12.05
C PHE A 37 -10.02 -2.54 -10.99
N GLU A 38 -11.17 -3.15 -10.68
CA GLU A 38 -12.05 -2.68 -9.59
C GLU A 38 -11.35 -2.80 -8.23
N SER A 39 -10.73 -3.95 -7.96
CA SER A 39 -9.96 -4.20 -6.75
C SER A 39 -8.73 -3.29 -6.69
N ALA A 40 -8.05 -3.06 -7.83
CA ALA A 40 -6.95 -2.11 -7.90
C ALA A 40 -7.39 -0.67 -7.60
N ALA A 41 -8.57 -0.26 -8.09
CA ALA A 41 -9.15 1.05 -7.82
C ALA A 41 -9.46 1.22 -6.33
N LEU A 42 -10.01 0.19 -5.68
CA LEU A 42 -10.22 0.21 -4.24
C LEU A 42 -8.90 0.29 -3.48
N LEU A 43 -7.88 -0.49 -3.87
CA LEU A 43 -6.56 -0.46 -3.24
C LEU A 43 -5.96 0.95 -3.32
N LYS A 44 -6.09 1.62 -4.47
CA LYS A 44 -5.66 3.01 -4.67
C LYS A 44 -6.32 3.94 -3.64
N ILE A 45 -7.63 3.81 -3.41
CA ILE A 45 -8.37 4.63 -2.44
C ILE A 45 -7.86 4.37 -1.00
N LEU A 46 -7.71 3.10 -0.61
CA LEU A 46 -7.19 2.76 0.72
C LEU A 46 -5.77 3.29 0.93
N MET A 47 -4.93 3.22 -0.09
CA MET A 47 -3.58 3.79 -0.08
C MET A 47 -3.59 5.31 0.15
N GLU A 48 -4.47 6.04 -0.53
CA GLU A 48 -4.59 7.49 -0.35
C GLU A 48 -5.13 7.88 1.02
N GLN A 49 -6.17 7.19 1.47
CA GLN A 49 -6.72 7.37 2.81
C GLN A 49 -5.65 7.14 3.87
N SER A 50 -4.85 6.07 3.73
CA SER A 50 -3.75 5.77 4.65
C SER A 50 -2.67 6.86 4.68
N ALA A 51 -2.39 7.50 3.53
CA ALA A 51 -1.46 8.63 3.46
C ALA A 51 -1.98 9.84 4.24
N VAL A 52 -3.26 10.20 4.05
CA VAL A 52 -3.91 11.32 4.75
C VAL A 52 -3.94 11.08 6.26
N ILE A 53 -4.30 9.87 6.69
CA ILE A 53 -4.32 9.49 8.10
C ILE A 53 -2.91 9.60 8.70
N ALA A 54 -1.89 9.08 8.02
CA ALA A 54 -0.52 9.14 8.50
C ALA A 54 0.00 10.58 8.62
N GLU A 55 -0.29 11.45 7.64
CA GLU A 55 0.07 12.87 7.71
C GLU A 55 -0.65 13.59 8.86
N LYS A 56 -1.93 13.27 9.09
CA LYS A 56 -2.67 13.80 10.24
C LYS A 56 -2.04 13.38 11.57
N ILE A 57 -1.75 12.09 11.76
CA ILE A 57 -1.07 11.59 12.98
C ILE A 57 0.28 12.31 13.17
N ASN A 58 1.06 12.47 12.10
CA ASN A 58 2.33 13.18 12.17
C ASN A 58 2.16 14.66 12.56
N LYS A 59 1.12 15.33 12.05
CA LYS A 59 0.80 16.73 12.38
C LYS A 59 0.38 16.86 13.84
N ASP A 60 -0.54 16.01 14.29
CA ASP A 60 -1.08 16.01 15.65
C ASP A 60 0.02 15.69 16.68
N PHE A 61 0.91 14.75 16.37
CA PHE A 61 2.07 14.47 17.21
C PHE A 61 3.05 15.65 17.27
N LYS A 62 3.35 16.30 16.14
CA LYS A 62 4.26 17.46 16.12
C LYS A 62 3.72 18.66 16.89
N LYS A 63 2.42 18.94 16.74
CA LYS A 63 1.77 20.11 17.31
C LYS A 63 1.41 19.90 18.78
N ASP A 64 0.73 18.79 19.07
CA ASP A 64 0.02 18.58 20.33
C ASP A 64 0.61 17.41 21.15
N LYS A 65 1.69 16.77 20.66
CA LYS A 65 2.36 15.60 21.28
C LYS A 65 1.41 14.41 21.50
N ILE A 66 0.31 14.36 20.75
CA ILE A 66 -0.66 13.27 20.80
C ILE A 66 -0.01 11.99 20.27
N LYS A 67 0.10 10.98 21.14
CA LYS A 67 0.62 9.66 20.80
C LYS A 67 -0.54 8.75 20.37
N VAL A 68 -0.34 8.02 19.29
CA VAL A 68 -1.22 6.92 18.89
C VAL A 68 -0.51 5.63 19.27
N HIS A 69 -1.19 4.67 19.88
CA HIS A 69 -0.58 3.42 20.31
C HIS A 69 -1.01 2.22 19.46
N ASN A 70 -2.18 2.30 18.86
CA ASN A 70 -2.75 1.23 18.05
C ASN A 70 -2.46 1.44 16.56
N ILE A 71 -2.36 0.33 15.82
CA ILE A 71 -2.40 0.36 14.37
C ILE A 71 -3.81 0.80 13.96
N HIS A 72 -3.90 1.80 13.08
CA HIS A 72 -5.17 2.18 12.49
C HIS A 72 -5.43 1.29 11.28
N ASP A 73 -6.39 0.38 11.38
CA ASP A 73 -6.82 -0.45 10.25
C ASP A 73 -7.54 0.43 9.21
N VAL A 74 -7.04 0.45 7.98
CA VAL A 74 -7.64 1.22 6.89
C VAL A 74 -8.55 0.34 6.05
N GLY A 75 -8.20 -0.94 5.88
CA GLY A 75 -9.01 -1.89 5.14
C GLY A 75 -8.21 -2.95 4.41
N THR A 76 -8.93 -3.80 3.68
CA THR A 76 -8.38 -4.93 2.94
C THR A 76 -9.01 -5.01 1.55
N VAL A 77 -8.20 -5.32 0.55
CA VAL A 77 -8.63 -5.62 -0.82
C VAL A 77 -8.39 -7.09 -1.11
N PHE A 78 -9.41 -7.76 -1.65
CA PHE A 78 -9.31 -9.13 -2.11
C PHE A 78 -8.87 -9.14 -3.58
N GLY A 79 -7.74 -9.79 -3.84
CA GLY A 79 -7.28 -10.13 -5.18
C GLY A 79 -7.83 -11.48 -5.64
N VAL A 80 -7.37 -11.89 -6.82
CA VAL A 80 -7.72 -13.18 -7.43
C VAL A 80 -7.11 -14.35 -6.68
N ASP A 81 -5.89 -14.17 -6.17
CA ASP A 81 -5.07 -15.24 -5.58
C ASP A 81 -4.56 -14.90 -4.17
N GLY A 82 -5.22 -13.97 -3.48
CA GLY A 82 -4.90 -13.58 -2.10
C GLY A 82 -5.52 -12.22 -1.75
N ARG A 83 -5.05 -11.58 -0.69
CA ARG A 83 -5.56 -10.28 -0.24
C ARG A 83 -4.45 -9.34 0.23
N VAL A 84 -4.70 -8.04 0.10
CA VAL A 84 -3.81 -6.96 0.52
C VAL A 84 -4.46 -6.17 1.65
N SER A 85 -3.82 -6.11 2.81
CA SER A 85 -4.25 -5.27 3.93
C SER A 85 -3.46 -3.96 3.96
N VAL A 86 -4.12 -2.87 4.38
CA VAL A 86 -3.51 -1.55 4.54
C VAL A 86 -3.82 -1.06 5.95
N GLY A 87 -2.77 -0.70 6.70
CA GLY A 87 -2.90 -0.10 8.02
C GLY A 87 -1.93 1.06 8.21
N VAL A 88 -2.20 1.94 9.17
CA VAL A 88 -1.27 3.03 9.54
C VAL A 88 -0.65 2.72 10.90
N LEU A 89 0.67 2.58 10.90
CA LEU A 89 1.47 2.46 12.11
C LEU A 89 1.54 3.81 12.83
N PRO A 90 1.49 3.80 14.17
CA PRO A 90 1.56 5.02 14.97
C PRO A 90 2.88 5.79 14.81
N ALA A 91 2.85 7.07 15.20
CA ALA A 91 4.04 7.90 15.38
C ALA A 91 4.44 7.99 16.87
N ASP A 92 5.74 8.08 17.12
CA ASP A 92 6.29 8.49 18.41
C ASP A 92 7.56 9.33 18.21
N GLU A 93 8.28 9.59 19.31
CA GLU A 93 9.46 10.45 19.35
C GLU A 93 10.58 9.98 18.41
N ASN A 94 10.61 8.69 18.06
CA ASN A 94 11.63 8.07 17.24
C ASN A 94 11.15 7.73 15.82
N ARG A 95 9.85 7.82 15.53
CA ARG A 95 9.29 7.40 14.24
C ARG A 95 8.10 8.23 13.78
N VAL A 96 8.12 8.60 12.50
CA VAL A 96 6.93 9.15 11.83
C VAL A 96 5.94 8.03 11.48
N ALA A 97 4.65 8.33 11.59
CA ALA A 97 3.57 7.46 11.15
C ALA A 97 3.82 7.01 9.70
N SER A 98 3.62 5.72 9.47
CA SER A 98 3.96 5.04 8.22
C SER A 98 2.90 4.00 7.91
N ILE A 99 2.77 3.62 6.66
CA ILE A 99 1.74 2.70 6.17
C ILE A 99 2.31 1.29 6.16
N LEU A 100 1.59 0.35 6.77
CA LEU A 100 1.84 -1.08 6.65
C LEU A 100 1.00 -1.61 5.48
N VAL A 101 1.65 -2.24 4.50
CA VAL A 101 1.00 -2.98 3.42
C VAL A 101 1.31 -4.45 3.60
N GLY A 102 0.28 -5.26 3.86
CA GLY A 102 0.39 -6.71 4.08
C GLY A 102 -0.15 -7.50 2.89
N PHE A 103 0.57 -8.53 2.45
CA PHE A 103 0.09 -9.52 1.49
C PHE A 103 -0.23 -10.80 2.26
N HIS A 104 -1.36 -11.39 1.93
CA HIS A 104 -1.81 -12.65 2.50
C HIS A 104 -2.24 -13.58 1.37
N LYS A 105 -1.48 -14.65 1.16
CA LYS A 105 -1.69 -15.62 0.10
C LYS A 105 -1.37 -17.01 0.62
N ASP A 106 -2.36 -17.89 0.60
CA ASP A 106 -2.30 -19.21 1.25
C ASP A 106 -1.83 -19.06 2.72
N ASP A 107 -0.86 -19.87 3.16
CA ASP A 107 -0.24 -19.80 4.49
C ASP A 107 0.91 -18.79 4.58
N ARG A 108 1.11 -17.93 3.56
CA ARG A 108 2.19 -16.94 3.52
C ARG A 108 1.67 -15.53 3.79
N HIS A 109 2.36 -14.86 4.71
CA HIS A 109 2.09 -13.48 5.08
C HIS A 109 3.38 -12.66 5.03
N ILE A 110 3.40 -11.64 4.20
CA ILE A 110 4.53 -10.72 4.10
C ILE A 110 4.04 -9.29 4.18
N SER A 111 4.83 -8.40 4.77
CA SER A 111 4.42 -7.00 4.93
C SER A 111 5.55 -6.03 4.69
N VAL A 112 5.21 -4.78 4.38
CA VAL A 112 6.17 -3.72 4.16
C VAL A 112 5.70 -2.41 4.78
N VAL A 113 6.64 -1.68 5.38
CA VAL A 113 6.40 -0.33 5.92
C VAL A 113 6.81 0.71 4.89
N VAL A 114 5.87 1.57 4.54
CA VAL A 114 5.96 2.55 3.45
C VAL A 114 5.69 3.94 4.01
N LYS A 115 6.47 4.94 3.60
CA LYS A 115 6.23 6.34 3.99
C LYS A 115 5.03 6.93 3.21
N PRO A 116 4.31 7.92 3.76
CA PRO A 116 3.14 8.51 3.09
C PRO A 116 3.41 8.98 1.65
N LYS A 117 4.50 9.71 1.42
CA LYS A 117 4.87 10.13 0.05
C LYS A 117 5.06 8.98 -0.95
N LYS A 118 5.50 7.82 -0.46
CA LYS A 118 5.79 6.64 -1.28
C LYS A 118 4.50 5.86 -1.60
N ILE A 119 3.55 5.82 -0.66
CA ILE A 119 2.24 5.20 -0.92
C ILE A 119 1.40 6.06 -1.88
N ALA A 120 1.47 7.39 -1.75
CA ALA A 120 0.84 8.32 -2.68
C ALA A 120 1.38 8.19 -4.11
N LEU A 121 2.70 8.01 -4.27
CA LEU A 121 3.27 7.74 -5.59
C LEU A 121 2.74 6.43 -6.20
N LEU A 122 2.62 5.38 -5.38
CA LEU A 122 2.09 4.10 -5.84
C LEU A 122 0.61 4.20 -6.25
N SER A 123 -0.20 4.98 -5.54
CA SER A 123 -1.62 5.20 -5.88
C SER A 123 -1.78 5.91 -7.24
N VAL A 124 -0.89 6.87 -7.54
CA VAL A 124 -0.83 7.53 -8.85
C VAL A 124 -0.41 6.55 -9.95
N MET A 125 0.57 5.68 -9.69
CA MET A 125 0.98 4.65 -10.64
C MET A 125 -0.16 3.66 -10.94
N ILE A 126 -0.93 3.25 -9.93
CA ILE A 126 -2.11 2.40 -10.10
C ILE A 126 -3.16 3.11 -10.96
N THR A 127 -3.45 4.38 -10.65
CA THR A 127 -4.39 5.20 -11.45
C THR A 127 -4.00 5.22 -12.92
N LYS A 128 -2.72 5.48 -13.20
CA LYS A 128 -2.19 5.50 -14.57
C LYS A 128 -2.42 4.16 -15.28
N ILE A 129 -2.08 3.04 -14.62
CA ILE A 129 -2.27 1.70 -15.19
C ILE A 129 -3.75 1.45 -15.50
N ILE A 130 -4.65 1.75 -14.57
CA ILE A 130 -6.09 1.54 -14.77
C ILE A 130 -6.56 2.37 -15.97
N SER A 131 -6.24 3.67 -16.01
CA SER A 131 -6.69 4.56 -17.09
C SER A 131 -6.15 4.17 -18.48
N GLU A 132 -4.94 3.63 -18.56
CA GLU A 132 -4.35 3.18 -19.84
C GLU A 132 -4.95 1.86 -20.36
N ASN A 133 -5.60 1.08 -19.50
CA ASN A 133 -6.04 -0.29 -19.82
C ASN A 133 -7.57 -0.49 -19.70
N LEU A 134 -8.29 0.42 -19.04
CA LEU A 134 -9.75 0.42 -19.00
C LEU A 134 -10.28 1.10 -20.26
N LYS A 135 -10.56 0.31 -21.30
CA LYS A 135 -11.29 0.78 -22.47
C LYS A 135 -12.77 0.46 -22.28
N LEU A 136 -13.63 1.46 -22.51
CA LEU A 136 -15.03 1.20 -22.81
C LEU A 136 -15.04 0.57 -24.19
N ASP A 137 -15.33 -0.73 -24.26
CA ASP A 137 -15.64 -1.39 -25.53
C ASP A 137 -16.97 -0.82 -26.08
#